data_AF-A0A377Y2W9-F1
#
_entry.id   AF-A0A377Y2W9-F1
#
_cell.length_a   1.000
_cell.length_b   1.000
_cell.length_c   1.000
_cell.angle_alpha   90.00
_cell.angle_beta   90.00
_cell.angle_gamma   90.00
#
_symmetry.space_group_name_H-M   'P 1'
#
loop_
_entity.id
_entity.type
_entity.pdbx_description
1 polymer ?
#
loop_
_entity_poly.entity_id
_entity_poly.type
_entity_poly.pdbx_seq_one_letter_code
_entity_poly.pdbx_strand_id
1 'polypeptide(L)' 'MNYSITTLGKKTIAGFHLVGPWDHTVKQGFEQLMMWVENH' A
#
# COMPACT_ATOMS: atom_id res chain seq x y z
N MET A 1 9.02 -22.26 7.02
CA MET A 1 8.45 -21.14 6.24
C MET A 1 9.01 -21.27 4.83
N ASN A 2 8.18 -21.63 3.85
CA ASN A 2 8.62 -21.82 2.47
C ASN A 2 8.37 -20.53 1.70
N TYR A 3 9.37 -20.06 0.95
CA TYR A 3 9.24 -18.93 0.04
C TYR A 3 9.97 -19.26 -1.27
N SER A 4 9.61 -18.58 -2.35
CA SER A 4 10.25 -18.71 -3.65
C SER A 4 10.80 -17.36 -4.12
N ILE A 5 11.87 -17.41 -4.92
CA ILE A 5 12.44 -16.23 -5.57
C ILE A 5 11.75 -16.04 -6.92
N THR A 6 11.34 -14.82 -7.24
CA THR A 6 10.71 -14.47 -8.51
C THR A 6 11.16 -13.09 -8.98
N THR A 7 11.50 -12.97 -10.25
CA THR A 7 11.85 -11.68 -10.86
C THR A 7 10.59 -10.92 -11.24
N LEU A 8 10.48 -9.67 -10.78
CA LEU A 8 9.37 -8.77 -11.10
C LEU A 8 9.87 -7.59 -11.95
N GLY A 9 9.11 -7.21 -12.97
CA GLY A 9 9.34 -6.00 -13.75
C GLY A 9 8.88 -4.73 -13.03
N LYS A 10 9.06 -3.57 -13.67
CA LYS A 10 8.58 -2.28 -13.14
C LYS A 10 7.07 -2.29 -12.97
N LYS A 11 6.59 -1.76 -11.84
CA LYS A 11 5.17 -1.55 -11.54
C LYS A 11 4.89 -0.06 -11.40
N THR A 12 3.74 0.37 -11.91
CA THR A 12 3.18 1.68 -11.61
C THR A 12 2.19 1.51 -10.47
N ILE A 13 2.32 2.30 -9.41
CA ILE A 13 1.51 2.19 -8.20
C ILE A 13 0.93 3.58 -7.91
N ALA A 14 -0.37 3.63 -7.64
CA ALA A 14 -1.07 4.78 -7.10
C ALA A 14 -1.43 4.52 -5.63
N GLY A 15 -1.25 5.51 -4.78
CA GLY A 15 -1.53 5.39 -3.35
C GLY A 15 -1.00 6.59 -2.57
N PHE A 16 -0.95 6.42 -1.25
CA PHE A 16 -0.57 7.49 -0.31
C PHE A 16 0.74 7.14 0.39
N HIS A 17 1.60 8.16 0.56
CA HIS A 17 2.83 8.05 1.35
C HIS A 17 2.62 8.75 2.70
N LEU A 18 2.70 7.98 3.79
CA LEU A 18 2.56 8.46 5.16
C LEU A 18 3.86 8.20 5.95
N VAL A 19 4.25 9.16 6.79
CA VAL A 19 5.46 9.09 7.62
C VAL A 19 5.05 9.05 9.10
N GLY A 20 5.49 8.01 9.81
CA GLY A 20 5.16 7.80 11.23
C GLY A 20 5.06 6.31 11.60
N PRO A 21 4.75 5.98 12.86
CA PRO A 21 4.65 4.60 13.34
C PRO A 21 3.65 3.78 12.52
N TRP A 22 4.05 2.58 12.09
CA TRP A 22 3.24 1.74 11.21
C TRP A 22 1.89 1.35 11.82
N ASP A 23 1.84 1.16 13.14
CA ASP A 23 0.59 0.85 13.87
C ASP A 23 -0.51 1.91 13.66
N HIS A 24 -0.11 3.14 13.29
CA HIS A 24 -1.04 4.22 12.94
C HIS A 24 -1.10 4.46 11.43
N THR A 25 0.05 4.60 10.78
CA THR A 25 0.13 5.08 9.39
C THR A 25 -0.37 4.07 8.37
N VAL A 26 -0.23 2.76 8.63
CA VAL A 26 -0.72 1.73 7.71
C VAL A 26 -2.24 1.74 7.65
N LYS A 27 -2.92 1.69 8.81
CA LYS A 27 -4.38 1.70 8.88
C LYS A 27 -4.95 2.95 8.19
N GLN A 28 -4.42 4.12 8.54
CA GLN A 28 -4.83 5.39 7.94
C GLN A 28 -4.63 5.40 6.42
N GLY A 29 -3.49 4.91 5.92
CA GLY A 29 -3.19 4.88 4.49
C GLY A 29 -4.18 4.01 3.71
N PHE A 30 -4.58 2.86 4.26
CA PHE A 30 -5.59 1.99 3.62
C PHE A 30 -6.99 2.59 3.68
N GLU A 31 -7.37 3.28 4.76
CA GLU A 31 -8.65 4.00 4.83
C GLU A 31 -8.72 5.08 3.73
N GLN A 32 -7.66 5.88 3.57
CA GLN A 32 -7.56 6.87 2.50
C GLN A 32 -7.62 6.22 1.10
N LEU A 33 -6.93 5.09 0.92
CA LEU A 33 -6.92 4.35 -0.34
C LEU A 33 -8.31 3.81 -0.70
N MET A 34 -9.04 3.23 0.25
CA MET A 34 -10.39 2.74 0.00
C MET A 34 -11.34 3.87 -0.37
N MET A 35 -11.30 4.97 0.38
CA MET A 35 -12.08 6.17 0.06
C MET A 35 -11.77 6.70 -1.34
N TRP A 36 -10.50 6.70 -1.76
CA TRP A 36 -10.12 7.13 -3.10
C TRP A 36 -10.69 6.21 -4.19
N VAL A 37 -10.63 4.89 -3.99
CA VAL A 37 -11.16 3.88 -4.94
C VAL A 37 -12.69 3.95 -5.03
N GLU A 38 -13.41 4.20 -3.94
CA GLU A 38 -14.88 4.27 -3.94
C GLU A 38 -15.43 5.54 -4.61
N ASN A 39 -14.65 6.62 -4.63
CA ASN A 39 -15.06 7.91 -5.17
C ASN A 39 -14.60 8.14 -6.64
N HIS A 40 -14.02 7.13 -7.29
CA HIS A 40 -13.59 7.15 -8.70
C HIS A 40 -14.18 5.96 -9.46
#